data_AF-A0A2J4Z4S1-F1
#
_entry.id   AF-A0A2J4Z4S1-F1
#
_cell.length_a   1.000
_cell.length_b   1.000
_cell.length_c   1.000
_cell.angle_alpha   90.00
_cell.angle_beta   90.00
_cell.angle_gamma   90.00
#
_symmetry.space_group_name_H-M   'P 1'
#
loop_
_entity.id
_entity.type
_entity.pdbx_description
1 polymer ?
#
loop_
_entity_poly.entity_id
_entity_poly.type
_entity_poly.pdbx_seq_one_letter_code
_entity_poly.pdbx_strand_id
1 'polypeptide(L)'
;PYIKHQLLSIALNGMTKYRTRILPQLLAGQKKEGTLPTRLTFALAALIAFYRGERNGENYPVQDDAEWMESYKALWAQHRDAQITTGELVKAVLSVESHWEQDLTKVPGLVDRVTQDLDAILRDGMRAAVKPLC
;
A
#
# COMPACT_ATOMS: atom_id res chain seq x y z
N PRO A 1 7.13 24.23 9.76
CA PRO A 1 7.57 24.14 8.34
C PRO A 1 8.55 22.98 8.04
N TYR A 2 9.40 22.56 8.97
CA TYR A 2 10.41 21.49 8.74
C TYR A 2 9.90 20.04 8.81
N ILE A 3 8.86 19.75 9.60
CA ILE A 3 8.36 18.38 9.83
C ILE A 3 7.84 17.72 8.54
N LYS A 4 7.31 18.50 7.58
CA LYS A 4 6.78 17.95 6.31
C LYS A 4 7.86 17.27 5.47
N HIS A 5 9.04 17.88 5.37
CA HIS A 5 10.18 17.28 4.64
C HIS A 5 10.74 16.05 5.37
N GLN A 6 10.75 16.07 6.71
CA GLN A 6 11.20 14.93 7.51
C GLN A 6 10.30 13.69 7.35
N LEU A 7 8.97 13.88 7.24
CA LEU A 7 8.05 12.77 7.02
C LEU A 7 8.23 12.12 5.64
N LEU A 8 8.44 12.94 4.59
CA LEU A 8 8.73 12.42 3.25
C LEU A 8 10.09 11.69 3.21
N SER A 9 11.11 12.21 3.90
CA SER A 9 12.39 11.51 4.02
C SER A 9 12.29 10.22 4.85
N ILE A 10 11.37 10.12 5.80
CA ILE A 10 11.09 8.86 6.50
C ILE A 10 10.36 7.88 5.58
N ALA A 11 9.54 8.36 4.64
CA ALA A 11 8.81 7.53 3.69
C ALA A 11 9.66 7.00 2.52
N LEU A 12 10.90 7.47 2.34
CA LEU A 12 11.87 6.92 1.38
C LEU A 12 11.98 5.39 1.51
N ASN A 13 12.04 4.66 0.40
CA ASN A 13 12.19 3.20 0.36
C ASN A 13 11.03 2.48 1.09
N GLY A 14 9.80 2.96 0.91
CA GLY A 14 8.60 2.50 1.60
C GLY A 14 8.31 1.03 1.34
N MET A 15 8.45 0.59 0.08
CA MET A 15 8.33 -0.81 -0.35
C MET A 15 9.30 -1.73 0.41
N THR A 16 10.59 -1.38 0.44
CA THR A 16 11.63 -2.16 1.12
C THR A 16 11.47 -2.16 2.63
N LYS A 17 11.07 -1.03 3.22
CA LYS A 17 10.79 -0.92 4.67
C LYS A 17 9.60 -1.80 5.08
N TYR A 18 8.53 -1.80 4.30
CA TYR A 18 7.37 -2.65 4.58
C TYR A 18 7.77 -4.13 4.53
N ARG A 19 8.45 -4.54 3.46
CA ARG A 19 8.93 -5.91 3.30
C ARG A 19 9.79 -6.38 4.46
N THR A 20 10.77 -5.58 4.88
CA THR A 20 11.76 -6.00 5.87
C THR A 20 11.26 -5.91 7.31
N ARG A 21 10.29 -5.03 7.62
CA ARG A 21 9.89 -4.73 9.00
C ARG A 21 8.46 -5.17 9.35
N ILE A 22 7.54 -5.10 8.38
CA ILE A 22 6.11 -5.27 8.62
C ILE A 22 5.61 -6.61 8.07
N LEU A 23 6.05 -6.99 6.88
CA LEU A 23 5.63 -8.23 6.24
C LEU A 23 5.85 -9.49 7.10
N PRO A 24 7.00 -9.68 7.80
CA PRO A 24 7.18 -10.86 8.64
C PRO A 24 6.15 -10.94 9.76
N GLN A 25 5.77 -9.80 10.34
CA GLN A 25 4.76 -9.74 11.40
C GLN A 25 3.35 -10.01 10.86
N LEU A 26 3.03 -9.49 9.67
CA LEU A 26 1.76 -9.76 8.99
C LEU A 26 1.59 -11.27 8.73
N LEU A 27 2.62 -11.90 8.15
CA LEU A 27 2.58 -13.33 7.82
C LEU A 27 2.56 -14.21 9.08
N ALA A 28 3.35 -13.85 10.10
CA ALA A 28 3.34 -14.56 11.38
C ALA A 28 1.98 -14.46 12.08
N GLY A 29 1.35 -13.27 12.07
CA GLY A 29 0.01 -13.07 12.62
C GLY A 29 -1.04 -13.90 11.89
N GLN A 30 -1.04 -13.85 10.56
CA GLN A 30 -1.95 -14.65 9.73
C GLN A 30 -1.80 -16.15 9.99
N LYS A 31 -0.56 -16.65 10.09
CA LYS A 31 -0.29 -18.07 10.33
C LYS A 31 -0.70 -18.52 11.73
N LYS A 32 -0.54 -17.65 12.74
CA LYS A 32 -0.79 -17.97 14.14
C LYS A 32 -2.28 -17.90 14.49
N GLU A 33 -2.97 -16.87 14.03
CA GLU A 33 -4.35 -16.56 14.44
C GLU A 33 -5.38 -16.93 13.36
N GLY A 34 -4.92 -17.27 12.15
CA GLY A 34 -5.80 -17.50 10.98
C GLY A 34 -6.41 -16.21 10.43
N THR A 35 -6.14 -15.07 11.07
CA THR A 35 -6.70 -13.76 10.74
C THR A 35 -5.61 -12.77 10.37
N LEU A 36 -5.91 -11.88 9.44
CA LEU A 36 -4.99 -10.82 9.04
C LEU A 36 -4.99 -9.67 10.06
N PRO A 37 -3.82 -9.27 10.58
CA PRO A 37 -3.72 -8.12 11.47
C PRO A 37 -4.16 -6.84 10.74
N THR A 38 -5.32 -6.33 11.12
CA THR A 38 -6.01 -5.20 10.45
C THR A 38 -5.14 -3.95 10.28
N ARG A 39 -4.34 -3.59 11.29
CA ARG A 39 -3.46 -2.41 11.19
C ARG A 39 -2.32 -2.61 10.19
N LEU A 40 -1.85 -3.84 10.01
CA LEU A 40 -0.76 -4.14 9.09
C LEU A 40 -1.26 -4.17 7.64
N THR A 41 -2.43 -4.77 7.38
CA THR A 41 -3.05 -4.70 6.04
C THR A 41 -3.38 -3.26 5.65
N PHE A 42 -3.88 -2.46 6.59
CA PHE A 42 -4.13 -1.04 6.35
C PHE A 42 -2.85 -0.27 6.05
N ALA A 43 -1.73 -0.58 6.73
CA ALA A 43 -0.44 0.04 6.43
C ALA A 43 0.03 -0.27 4.99
N LEU A 44 -0.26 -1.47 4.47
CA LEU A 44 0.04 -1.82 3.07
C LEU A 44 -0.85 -1.04 2.09
N ALA A 45 -2.15 -0.95 2.36
CA ALA A 45 -3.07 -0.14 1.56
C ALA A 45 -2.67 1.34 1.56
N ALA A 46 -2.29 1.87 2.73
CA ALA A 46 -1.81 3.24 2.87
C ALA A 46 -0.50 3.48 2.12
N LEU A 47 0.39 2.49 2.07
CA LEU A 47 1.61 2.54 1.25
C LEU A 47 1.27 2.62 -0.24
N ILE A 48 0.38 1.75 -0.72
CA ILE A 48 -0.08 1.77 -2.12
C ILE A 48 -0.71 3.13 -2.48
N ALA A 49 -1.60 3.64 -1.62
CA ALA A 49 -2.19 4.97 -1.76
C ALA A 49 -1.14 6.09 -1.74
N PHE A 50 -0.08 5.96 -0.94
CA PHE A 50 0.99 6.94 -0.85
C PHE A 50 1.75 7.08 -2.18
N TYR A 51 2.01 5.97 -2.89
CA TYR A 51 2.66 5.99 -4.21
C TYR A 51 1.79 6.59 -5.33
N ARG A 52 0.50 6.85 -5.08
CA ARG A 52 -0.31 7.66 -6.00
C ARG A 52 0.24 9.08 -6.13
N GLY A 53 0.96 9.57 -5.12
CA GLY A 53 1.59 10.89 -5.12
C GLY A 53 0.60 12.05 -5.07
N GLU A 54 -0.66 11.79 -4.70
CA GLU A 54 -1.74 12.78 -4.70
C GLU A 54 -2.53 12.73 -3.39
N ARG A 55 -2.66 13.87 -2.72
CA ARG A 55 -3.45 14.05 -1.50
C ARG A 55 -4.33 15.29 -1.62
N ASN A 56 -5.64 15.10 -1.51
CA ASN A 56 -6.65 16.18 -1.62
C ASN A 56 -6.51 16.99 -2.93
N GLY A 57 -6.19 16.33 -4.05
CA GLY A 57 -5.95 16.99 -5.34
C GLY A 57 -4.58 17.67 -5.47
N GLU A 58 -3.76 17.69 -4.42
CA GLU A 58 -2.39 18.21 -4.47
C GLU A 58 -1.39 17.08 -4.70
N ASN A 59 -0.52 17.24 -5.70
CA ASN A 59 0.59 16.34 -5.93
C ASN A 59 1.73 16.59 -4.94
N TYR A 60 2.37 15.52 -4.48
CA TYR A 60 3.58 15.59 -3.67
C TYR A 60 4.64 14.63 -4.19
N PRO A 61 5.94 14.96 -4.02
CA PRO A 61 7.00 14.09 -4.48
C PRO A 61 7.04 12.81 -3.64
N VAL A 62 6.84 11.67 -4.30
CA VAL A 62 7.21 10.36 -3.78
C VAL A 62 8.61 10.05 -4.29
N GLN A 63 9.48 9.59 -3.40
CA GLN A 63 10.86 9.25 -3.73
C GLN A 63 11.10 7.80 -3.34
N ASP A 64 11.44 6.99 -4.33
CA ASP A 64 11.82 5.58 -4.20
C ASP A 64 12.63 5.17 -5.43
N ASP A 65 12.99 3.89 -5.53
CA ASP A 65 13.68 3.35 -6.71
C ASP A 65 12.84 3.57 -7.98
N ALA A 66 13.52 3.82 -9.11
CA ALA A 66 12.88 4.18 -10.37
C ALA A 66 11.85 3.14 -10.83
N GLU A 67 12.15 1.85 -10.62
CA GLU A 67 11.24 0.73 -10.92
C GLU A 67 9.89 0.88 -10.21
N TRP A 68 9.88 1.24 -8.92
CA TRP A 68 8.65 1.46 -8.17
C TRP A 68 7.90 2.68 -8.68
N MET A 69 8.64 3.77 -8.93
CA MET A 69 8.05 5.01 -9.43
C MET A 69 7.36 4.82 -10.79
N GLU A 70 7.98 4.08 -11.70
CA GLU A 70 7.42 3.78 -13.02
C GLU A 70 6.22 2.82 -12.92
N SER A 71 6.37 1.74 -12.15
CA SER A 71 5.32 0.73 -11.96
C SER A 71 4.06 1.35 -11.33
N TYR A 72 4.19 2.09 -10.23
CA TYR A 72 3.06 2.74 -9.59
C TYR A 72 2.43 3.82 -10.47
N LYS A 73 3.24 4.57 -11.23
CA LYS A 73 2.70 5.56 -12.18
C LYS A 73 1.82 4.90 -13.24
N ALA A 74 2.26 3.77 -13.80
CA ALA A 74 1.49 3.02 -14.79
C ALA A 74 0.20 2.44 -14.19
N LEU A 75 0.29 1.79 -13.02
CA LEU A 75 -0.86 1.19 -12.35
C LEU A 75 -1.92 2.23 -11.95
N TRP A 76 -1.49 3.35 -11.36
CA TRP A 76 -2.41 4.43 -10.99
C TRP A 76 -3.02 5.15 -12.18
N ALA A 77 -2.31 5.24 -13.32
CA ALA A 77 -2.89 5.75 -14.56
C ALA A 77 -3.99 4.82 -15.10
N GLN A 78 -3.72 3.52 -15.17
CA GLN A 78 -4.72 2.52 -15.58
C GLN A 78 -5.95 2.51 -14.67
N HIS A 79 -5.76 2.64 -13.35
CA HIS A 79 -6.86 2.72 -12.39
C HIS A 79 -7.69 3.99 -12.58
N ARG A 80 -7.03 5.14 -12.76
CA ARG A 80 -7.69 6.44 -13.03
C ARG A 80 -8.52 6.40 -14.30
N ASP A 81 -8.00 5.75 -15.34
CA ASP A 81 -8.66 5.60 -16.65
C ASP A 81 -9.67 4.44 -16.68
N ALA A 82 -10.00 3.88 -15.50
CA ALA A 82 -10.93 2.77 -15.30
C ALA A 82 -10.59 1.50 -16.12
N GLN A 83 -9.31 1.32 -16.48
CA GLN A 83 -8.82 0.13 -17.19
C GLN A 83 -8.59 -1.05 -16.24
N ILE A 84 -8.26 -0.75 -14.98
CA ILE A 84 -8.14 -1.75 -13.91
C ILE A 84 -8.94 -1.32 -12.68
N THR A 85 -9.44 -2.31 -11.96
CA THR A 85 -10.09 -2.15 -10.66
C THR A 85 -9.06 -1.91 -9.55
N THR A 86 -9.51 -1.43 -8.38
CA THR A 86 -8.65 -1.34 -7.19
C THR A 86 -8.05 -2.71 -6.82
N GLY A 87 -8.83 -3.78 -6.96
CA GLY A 87 -8.37 -5.14 -6.68
C GLY A 87 -7.27 -5.61 -7.64
N GLU A 88 -7.35 -5.28 -8.92
CA GLU A 88 -6.30 -5.58 -9.90
C GLU A 88 -5.02 -4.78 -9.64
N LEU A 89 -5.15 -3.51 -9.26
CA LEU A 89 -4.00 -2.70 -8.82
C LEU A 89 -3.32 -3.35 -7.62
N VAL A 90 -4.10 -3.73 -6.59
CA VAL A 90 -3.57 -4.40 -5.39
C VAL A 90 -2.91 -5.72 -5.76
N LYS A 91 -3.53 -6.56 -6.59
CA LYS A 91 -2.95 -7.82 -7.06
C LYS A 91 -1.60 -7.59 -7.76
N ALA A 92 -1.53 -6.64 -8.68
CA ALA A 92 -0.31 -6.33 -9.42
C ALA A 92 0.84 -5.92 -8.49
N VAL A 93 0.57 -5.15 -7.44
CA VAL A 93 1.58 -4.80 -6.44
C VAL A 93 1.98 -6.00 -5.59
N LEU A 94 1.02 -6.82 -5.16
CA LEU A 94 1.26 -7.95 -4.24
C LEU A 94 1.90 -9.16 -4.94
N SER A 95 1.81 -9.27 -6.27
CA SER A 95 2.37 -10.38 -7.05
C SER A 95 3.84 -10.18 -7.45
N VAL A 96 4.49 -9.08 -7.05
CA VAL A 96 5.90 -8.81 -7.39
C VAL A 96 6.84 -9.68 -6.55
N GLU A 97 6.97 -10.96 -6.93
CA GLU A 97 7.76 -11.97 -6.18
C GLU A 97 9.23 -11.56 -6.00
N SER A 98 9.83 -10.90 -7.00
CA SER A 98 11.22 -10.41 -6.94
C SER A 98 11.46 -9.45 -5.77
N HIS A 99 10.44 -8.68 -5.40
CA HIS A 99 10.48 -7.81 -4.23
C HIS A 99 10.04 -8.56 -2.99
N TRP A 100 8.83 -9.11 -2.97
CA TRP A 100 8.23 -9.69 -1.76
C TRP A 100 8.85 -11.01 -1.29
N GLU A 101 9.76 -11.59 -2.08
CA GLU A 101 10.37 -12.91 -1.89
C GLU A 101 9.36 -14.07 -1.92
N GLN A 102 8.08 -13.77 -2.19
CA GLN A 102 6.97 -14.69 -2.37
C GLN A 102 5.81 -13.96 -3.05
N ASP A 103 4.88 -14.69 -3.65
CA ASP A 103 3.63 -14.12 -4.15
C ASP A 103 2.64 -13.89 -3.01
N LEU A 104 2.43 -12.62 -2.64
CA LEU A 104 1.51 -12.27 -1.56
C LEU A 104 0.04 -12.47 -1.94
N THR A 105 -0.28 -12.61 -3.21
CA THR A 105 -1.66 -12.93 -3.63
C THR A 105 -2.09 -14.33 -3.20
N LYS A 106 -1.13 -15.20 -2.88
CA LYS A 106 -1.37 -16.54 -2.32
C LYS A 106 -1.70 -16.52 -0.83
N VAL A 107 -1.55 -15.38 -0.14
CA VAL A 107 -1.94 -15.24 1.27
C VAL A 107 -3.47 -15.10 1.36
N PRO A 108 -4.18 -16.05 2.00
CA PRO A 108 -5.64 -16.05 2.05
C PRO A 108 -6.23 -14.74 2.59
N GLY A 109 -7.13 -14.13 1.82
CA GLY A 109 -7.84 -12.90 2.18
C GLY A 109 -7.02 -11.61 2.14
N LEU A 110 -5.71 -11.67 1.84
CA LEU A 110 -4.84 -10.50 1.91
C LEU A 110 -5.20 -9.47 0.83
N VAL A 111 -5.35 -9.91 -0.42
CA VAL A 111 -5.74 -9.05 -1.54
C VAL A 111 -7.07 -8.37 -1.25
N ASP A 112 -8.08 -9.12 -0.85
CA ASP A 112 -9.42 -8.58 -0.59
C ASP A 112 -9.38 -7.56 0.54
N ARG A 113 -8.64 -7.86 1.62
CA ARG A 113 -8.54 -6.96 2.76
C ARG A 113 -7.82 -5.66 2.40
N VAL A 114 -6.69 -5.75 1.70
CA VAL A 114 -5.93 -4.57 1.26
C VAL A 114 -6.73 -3.74 0.25
N THR A 115 -7.51 -4.40 -0.61
CA THR A 115 -8.43 -3.73 -1.54
C THR A 115 -9.49 -2.94 -0.79
N GLN A 116 -10.14 -3.55 0.20
CA GLN A 116 -11.15 -2.86 1.04
C GLN A 116 -10.55 -1.68 1.80
N ASP A 117 -9.38 -1.87 2.41
CA ASP A 117 -8.66 -0.80 3.12
C ASP A 117 -8.27 0.34 2.15
N LEU A 118 -7.84 0.02 0.92
CA LEU A 118 -7.49 1.00 -0.10
C LEU A 118 -8.72 1.75 -0.61
N ASP A 119 -9.81 1.07 -0.92
CA ASP A 119 -11.06 1.71 -1.33
C ASP A 119 -11.60 2.66 -0.25
N ALA A 120 -11.50 2.28 1.03
CA ALA A 120 -11.85 3.17 2.15
C ALA A 120 -10.97 4.43 2.18
N ILE A 121 -9.65 4.29 1.95
CA ILE A 121 -8.73 5.43 1.86
C ILE A 121 -9.08 6.33 0.68
N LEU A 122 -9.42 5.76 -0.48
CA LEU A 122 -9.74 6.51 -1.70
C LEU A 122 -11.08 7.26 -1.58
N ARG A 123 -12.10 6.61 -0.99
CA ARG A 123 -13.45 7.15 -0.86
C ARG A 123 -13.57 8.15 0.29
N ASP A 124 -13.09 7.77 1.48
CA ASP A 124 -13.36 8.51 2.72
C ASP A 124 -12.16 9.37 3.15
N GLY A 125 -11.00 9.16 2.52
CA GLY A 125 -9.74 9.80 2.88
C GLY A 125 -9.04 9.10 4.06
N MET A 126 -7.71 9.25 4.10
CA MET A 126 -6.84 8.56 5.06
C MET A 126 -7.27 8.70 6.53
N ARG A 127 -7.71 9.90 6.96
CA ARG A 127 -8.10 10.16 8.35
C ARG A 127 -9.38 9.44 8.75
N ALA A 128 -10.36 9.36 7.86
CA ALA A 128 -11.60 8.65 8.13
C ALA A 128 -11.36 7.14 8.10
N ALA A 129 -10.56 6.67 7.13
CA ALA A 129 -10.28 5.25 6.95
C ALA A 129 -9.47 4.63 8.10
N VAL A 130 -8.58 5.40 8.76
CA VAL A 130 -7.79 4.88 9.90
C VAL A 130 -8.57 4.87 11.23
N LYS A 131 -9.57 5.73 11.40
CA LYS A 131 -10.28 5.94 12.67
C LYS A 131 -10.90 4.65 13.26
N PRO A 132 -11.52 3.75 12.47
CA PRO A 132 -12.06 2.49 12.98
C PRO A 132 -10.99 1.50 13.47
N LEU A 133 -9.71 1.75 13.16
CA LEU A 133 -8.60 0.87 13.50
C LEU A 133 -7.87 1.29 14.79
N CYS A 134 -8.19 2.47 15.32
CA CYS A 134 -7.56 3.07 16.49
C CYS A 134 -8.08 2.51 17.80
#